data_AF-A0A1V5ZHQ4-F1
#
_entry.id   AF-A0A1V5ZHQ4-F1
#
_cell.length_a   1.000
_cell.length_b   1.000
_cell.length_c   1.000
_cell.angle_alpha   90.00
_cell.angle_beta   90.00
_cell.angle_gamma   90.00
#
_symmetry.space_group_name_H-M   'P 1'
#
loop_
_entity.id
_entity.type
_entity.pdbx_description
1 polymer ?
#
loop_
_entity_poly.entity_id
_entity_poly.type
_entity_poly.pdbx_seq_one_letter_code
_entity_poly.pdbx_strand_id
1 'polypeptide(L)'
;MTRERIRQIETQALMRFRRLIVGNQKYMEVLQEAKRTLDSHGGFLLEDILISKLVNKNMFKFTKQELKLILVSDFDVSFLKRNKYINRSFYLEPLYEDLLTKMTLFIRDYFVTRNSSQDLYEFI
;
A
#
# COMPACT_ATOMS: atom_id res chain seq x y z
N MET A 1 6.51 23.25 17.77
CA MET A 1 6.88 22.21 16.78
C MET A 1 6.06 22.42 15.51
N THR A 2 6.66 22.29 14.33
CA THR A 2 5.96 22.42 13.04
C THR A 2 5.55 21.07 12.47
N ARG A 3 4.54 21.03 11.59
CA ARG A 3 4.13 19.80 10.88
C ARG A 3 5.27 19.15 10.13
N GLU A 4 6.12 19.95 9.50
CA GLU A 4 7.30 19.44 8.79
C GLU A 4 8.31 18.81 9.75
N ARG A 5 8.50 19.39 10.94
CA ARG A 5 9.37 18.79 11.97
C ARG A 5 8.83 17.43 12.45
N ILE A 6 7.53 17.27 12.58
CA ILE A 6 6.89 16.00 12.93
C ILE A 6 7.13 14.96 11.82
N ARG A 7 6.91 15.33 10.55
CA ARG A 7 7.14 14.45 9.40
C ARG A 7 8.58 13.94 9.32
N GLN A 8 9.55 14.83 9.59
CA GLN A 8 10.96 14.47 9.63
C GLN A 8 11.27 13.43 10.73
N ILE A 9 10.68 13.61 11.92
CA ILE A 9 10.83 12.66 13.04
C ILE A 9 10.23 11.30 12.67
N GLU A 10 9.03 11.26 12.10
CA GLU A 10 8.37 10.02 11.65
C GLU A 10 9.19 9.29 10.60
N THR A 11 9.70 10.01 9.60
CA THR A 11 10.54 9.45 8.54
C THR A 11 11.82 8.86 9.11
N GLN A 12 12.47 9.57 10.04
CA GLN A 12 13.69 9.09 10.67
C GLN A 12 13.43 7.86 11.56
N ALA A 13 12.32 7.82 12.29
CA ALA A 13 11.92 6.68 13.10
C ALA A 13 11.65 5.43 12.24
N LEU A 14 10.92 5.58 11.13
CA LEU A 14 10.68 4.51 10.16
C LEU A 14 11.98 3.94 9.57
N MET A 15 12.92 4.81 9.20
CA MET A 15 14.22 4.37 8.68
C MET A 15 15.04 3.59 9.71
N ARG A 16 14.93 3.96 11.00
CA ARG A 16 15.53 3.16 12.08
C ARG A 16 14.81 1.81 12.23
N PHE A 17 13.49 1.76 12.04
CA PHE A 17 12.71 0.53 12.17
C PHE A 17 13.00 -0.50 11.07
N ARG A 18 13.08 -0.11 9.77
CA ARG A 18 13.48 -1.07 8.72
C ARG A 18 14.88 -1.65 8.97
N ARG A 19 15.84 -0.86 9.51
CA ARG A 19 17.16 -1.39 9.89
C ARG A 19 17.08 -2.49 10.95
N LEU A 20 16.19 -2.34 11.93
CA LEU A 20 15.96 -3.38 12.95
C LEU A 20 15.28 -4.62 12.37
N ILE A 21 14.42 -4.44 11.36
CA ILE A 21 13.68 -5.53 10.71
C ILE A 21 14.58 -6.41 9.84
N VAL A 22 15.49 -5.81 9.04
CA VAL A 22 16.34 -6.56 8.10
C VAL A 22 17.21 -7.62 8.81
N GLY A 23 17.57 -7.39 10.07
CA GLY A 23 18.33 -8.34 10.89
C GLY A 23 17.49 -9.34 11.70
N ASN A 24 16.16 -9.31 11.58
CA ASN A 24 15.27 -10.10 12.42
C ASN A 24 14.29 -10.94 11.59
N GLN A 25 14.53 -12.24 11.64
CA GLN A 25 13.84 -13.26 10.87
C GLN A 25 12.31 -13.21 11.00
N LYS A 26 11.79 -12.95 12.21
CA LYS A 26 10.33 -12.93 12.44
C LYS A 26 9.63 -11.82 11.67
N TYR A 27 10.25 -10.64 11.61
CA TYR A 27 9.68 -9.52 10.85
C TYR A 27 9.81 -9.76 9.35
N MET A 28 10.93 -10.34 8.90
CA MET A 28 11.13 -10.69 7.50
C MET A 28 10.11 -11.72 7.01
N GLU A 29 9.76 -12.71 7.83
CA GLU A 29 8.71 -13.68 7.52
C GLU A 29 7.33 -13.03 7.37
N VAL A 30 6.98 -12.08 8.25
CA VAL A 30 5.74 -11.29 8.11
C VAL A 30 5.71 -10.57 6.77
N LEU A 31 6.81 -9.93 6.39
CA LEU A 31 6.91 -9.17 5.15
C LEU A 31 6.82 -10.06 3.90
N GLN A 32 7.52 -11.20 3.91
CA GLN A 32 7.42 -12.17 2.82
C GLN A 32 6.01 -12.72 2.67
N GLU A 33 5.36 -13.03 3.79
CA GLU A 33 4.00 -13.55 3.77
C GLU A 33 2.99 -12.50 3.31
N ALA A 34 3.18 -11.24 3.69
CA ALA A 34 2.38 -10.13 3.19
C ALA A 34 2.51 -9.94 1.68
N LYS A 35 3.74 -10.01 1.14
CA LYS A 35 3.99 -9.94 -0.32
C LYS A 35 3.30 -11.08 -1.05
N ARG A 36 3.48 -12.33 -0.60
CA ARG A 36 2.79 -13.50 -1.17
C ARG A 36 1.26 -13.34 -1.12
N THR A 37 0.74 -12.81 -0.02
CA THR A 37 -0.69 -12.57 0.13
C THR A 37 -1.16 -11.48 -0.83
N LEU A 38 -0.40 -10.40 -1.01
CA LEU A 38 -0.72 -9.37 -1.99
C LEU A 38 -0.64 -9.93 -3.42
N ASP A 39 0.45 -10.60 -3.80
CA ASP A 39 0.65 -11.20 -5.12
C ASP A 39 -0.51 -12.15 -5.50
N SER A 40 -0.90 -13.04 -4.59
CA SER A 40 -2.02 -13.96 -4.81
C SER A 40 -3.38 -13.27 -4.97
N HIS A 41 -3.51 -12.00 -4.58
CA HIS A 41 -4.72 -11.19 -4.73
C HIS A 41 -4.54 -10.06 -5.78
N GLY A 42 -3.57 -10.21 -6.70
CA GLY A 42 -3.34 -9.24 -7.78
C GLY A 42 -2.59 -7.99 -7.34
N GLY A 43 -1.81 -8.09 -6.27
CA GLY A 43 -0.91 -7.03 -5.79
C GLY A 43 -1.58 -5.92 -4.98
N PHE A 44 -2.89 -5.99 -4.68
CA PHE A 44 -3.64 -4.97 -3.95
C PHE A 44 -4.62 -5.59 -2.96
N LEU A 45 -4.64 -5.11 -1.72
CA LEU A 45 -5.63 -5.49 -0.71
C LEU A 45 -5.99 -4.35 0.24
N LEU A 46 -7.24 -4.34 0.71
CA LEU A 46 -7.65 -3.45 1.80
C LEU A 46 -6.86 -3.77 3.08
N GLU A 47 -6.56 -2.72 3.85
CA GLU A 47 -5.78 -2.78 5.09
C GLU A 47 -6.34 -3.85 6.05
N ASP A 48 -7.63 -3.78 6.35
CA ASP A 48 -8.27 -4.69 7.30
C ASP A 48 -8.29 -6.14 6.80
N ILE A 49 -8.39 -6.34 5.47
CA ILE A 49 -8.39 -7.67 4.86
C ILE A 49 -6.99 -8.29 4.94
N LEU A 50 -5.95 -7.55 4.54
CA LEU A 50 -4.57 -8.04 4.60
C LEU A 50 -4.17 -8.36 6.04
N ILE A 51 -4.44 -7.45 6.98
CA ILE A 51 -4.11 -7.66 8.39
C ILE A 51 -4.84 -8.87 8.95
N SER A 52 -6.13 -9.03 8.66
CA SER A 52 -6.89 -10.19 9.15
C SER A 52 -6.33 -11.50 8.59
N LYS A 53 -5.91 -11.52 7.32
CA LYS A 53 -5.24 -12.69 6.73
C LYS A 53 -3.91 -13.01 7.42
N LEU A 54 -3.12 -12.00 7.77
CA LEU A 54 -1.83 -12.18 8.47
C LEU A 54 -2.02 -12.65 9.92
N VAL A 55 -3.03 -12.13 10.62
CA VAL A 55 -3.36 -12.55 12.00
C VAL A 55 -3.86 -14.01 12.01
N ASN A 56 -4.75 -14.38 11.09
CA ASN A 56 -5.35 -15.71 11.04
C ASN A 56 -4.35 -16.82 10.74
N LYS A 57 -3.22 -16.50 10.09
CA LYS A 57 -2.15 -17.47 9.82
C LYS A 57 -1.34 -17.85 11.07
N ASN A 58 -1.59 -17.23 12.22
CA ASN A 58 -1.09 -17.62 13.56
C ASN A 58 0.43 -17.82 13.75
N MET A 59 1.28 -17.62 12.74
CA MET A 59 2.74 -17.72 12.87
C MET A 59 3.32 -16.62 13.78
N PHE A 60 2.62 -15.49 13.89
CA PHE A 60 3.21 -14.25 14.39
C PHE A 60 2.40 -13.66 15.55
N LYS A 61 3.01 -13.55 16.73
CA LYS A 61 2.45 -12.89 17.91
C LYS A 61 2.56 -11.36 17.83
N PHE A 62 2.02 -10.77 16.77
CA PHE A 62 1.96 -9.31 16.61
C PHE A 62 0.53 -8.81 16.73
N THR A 63 0.37 -7.67 17.37
CA THR A 63 -0.86 -6.88 17.36
C THR A 63 -1.11 -6.30 15.96
N LYS A 64 -2.36 -5.88 15.70
CA LYS A 64 -2.71 -5.23 14.42
C LYS A 64 -1.86 -3.98 14.16
N GLN A 65 -1.53 -3.22 15.22
CA GLN A 65 -0.73 -2.01 15.14
C GLN A 65 0.72 -2.31 14.77
N GLU A 66 1.31 -3.36 15.38
CA GLU A 66 2.66 -3.80 15.04
C GLU A 66 2.73 -4.31 13.61
N LEU A 67 1.75 -5.11 13.16
CA LEU A 67 1.68 -5.56 11.77
C LEU A 67 1.64 -4.39 10.79
N LYS A 68 0.84 -3.34 11.07
CA LYS A 68 0.83 -2.13 10.23
C LYS A 68 2.20 -1.47 10.16
N LEU A 69 2.86 -1.30 11.29
CA LEU A 69 4.17 -0.65 11.36
C LEU A 69 5.23 -1.48 10.60
N ILE A 70 5.19 -2.80 10.72
CA ILE A 70 6.06 -3.71 9.97
C ILE A 70 5.81 -3.56 8.48
N LEU A 71 4.56 -3.61 8.02
CA LEU A 71 4.22 -3.49 6.60
C LEU A 71 4.64 -2.15 6.00
N VAL A 72 4.36 -1.04 6.69
CA VAL A 72 4.73 0.33 6.25
C VAL A 72 6.25 0.54 6.22
N SER A 73 7.02 -0.30 6.92
CA SER A 73 8.47 -0.21 6.90
C SER A 73 9.12 -0.92 5.71
N ASP A 74 8.38 -1.71 4.93
CA ASP A 74 8.91 -2.37 3.74
C ASP A 74 9.08 -1.39 2.56
N PHE A 75 10.01 -1.65 1.64
CA PHE A 75 10.18 -0.82 0.44
C PHE A 75 9.22 -1.21 -0.68
N ASP A 76 8.84 -2.48 -0.77
CA ASP A 76 8.11 -3.00 -1.92
C ASP A 76 6.60 -2.99 -1.65
N VAL A 77 6.19 -2.89 -0.37
CA VAL A 77 4.81 -2.76 0.06
C VAL A 77 4.50 -1.31 0.39
N SER A 78 3.67 -0.69 -0.43
CA SER A 78 3.22 0.70 -0.26
C SER A 78 1.85 0.75 0.42
N PHE A 79 1.64 1.81 1.21
CA PHE A 79 0.39 2.07 1.91
C PHE A 79 -0.38 3.23 1.27
N LEU A 80 -1.61 2.95 0.85
CA LEU A 80 -2.55 3.94 0.33
C LEU A 80 -3.44 4.46 1.46
N LYS A 81 -3.34 5.76 1.73
CA LYS A 81 -4.25 6.45 2.65
C LYS A 81 -5.66 6.49 2.06
N ARG A 82 -6.67 6.48 2.93
CA ARG A 82 -8.08 6.63 2.53
C ARG A 82 -8.28 7.93 1.74
N ASN A 83 -9.00 7.84 0.63
CA ASN A 83 -9.55 8.99 -0.09
C ASN A 83 -11.07 8.82 -0.28
N LYS A 84 -11.71 9.68 -1.11
CA LYS A 84 -13.17 9.66 -1.36
C LYS A 84 -13.66 8.31 -1.92
N TYR A 85 -12.84 7.62 -2.70
CA TYR A 85 -13.22 6.45 -3.50
C TYR A 85 -12.52 5.16 -3.09
N ILE A 86 -11.38 5.25 -2.41
CA ILE A 86 -10.52 4.11 -2.07
C ILE A 86 -10.28 4.10 -0.56
N ASN A 87 -10.63 2.97 0.05
CA ASN A 87 -10.34 2.69 1.45
C ASN A 87 -8.84 2.40 1.64
N ARG A 88 -8.39 2.50 2.90
CA ARG A 88 -6.99 2.24 3.23
C ARG A 88 -6.58 0.86 2.75
N SER A 89 -5.44 0.80 2.09
CA SER A 89 -5.01 -0.40 1.37
C SER A 89 -3.50 -0.50 1.31
N PHE A 90 -3.03 -1.71 1.08
CA PHE A 90 -1.64 -2.00 0.76
C PHE A 90 -1.55 -2.50 -0.67
N TYR A 91 -0.48 -2.13 -1.35
CA TYR A 91 -0.20 -2.58 -2.70
C TYR A 91 1.30 -2.79 -2.91
N LEU A 92 1.65 -3.56 -3.92
CA LEU A 92 3.03 -3.73 -4.35
C LEU A 92 3.41 -2.60 -5.31
N GLU A 93 4.52 -1.91 -5.07
CA GLU A 93 4.84 -0.63 -5.76
C GLU A 93 4.79 -0.73 -7.30
N PRO A 94 5.38 -1.75 -7.98
CA PRO A 94 5.31 -1.84 -9.45
C PRO A 94 3.89 -2.04 -10.00
N LEU A 95 2.95 -2.56 -9.20
CA LEU A 95 1.55 -2.68 -9.60
C LEU A 95 0.90 -1.30 -9.77
N TYR A 96 1.35 -0.30 -9.01
CA TYR A 96 0.79 1.05 -9.10
C TYR A 96 1.06 1.67 -10.47
N GLU A 97 2.25 1.47 -11.02
CA GLU A 97 2.62 1.95 -12.35
C GLU A 97 1.79 1.26 -13.45
N ASP A 98 1.60 -0.06 -13.36
CA ASP A 98 0.79 -0.83 -14.32
C ASP A 98 -0.70 -0.48 -14.22
N LEU A 99 -1.23 -0.30 -13.00
CA LEU A 99 -2.61 0.13 -12.77
C LEU A 99 -2.84 1.55 -13.33
N LEU A 100 -1.95 2.50 -13.04
CA LEU A 100 -2.03 3.86 -13.59
C LEU A 100 -1.95 3.84 -15.11
N THR A 101 -1.11 2.99 -15.69
CA THR A 101 -1.01 2.81 -17.14
C THR A 101 -2.33 2.29 -17.70
N LYS A 102 -2.90 1.24 -17.11
CA LYS A 102 -4.20 0.68 -17.52
C LYS A 102 -5.34 1.67 -17.39
N MET A 103 -5.40 2.43 -16.29
CA MET A 103 -6.39 3.50 -16.11
C MET A 103 -6.22 4.59 -17.17
N THR A 104 -4.99 5.00 -17.47
CA THR A 104 -4.70 6.01 -18.49
C THR A 104 -5.10 5.52 -19.88
N LEU A 105 -4.78 4.29 -20.23
CA LEU A 105 -5.19 3.67 -21.49
C LEU A 105 -6.72 3.57 -21.59
N PHE A 106 -7.39 3.13 -20.53
CA PHE A 106 -8.85 3.05 -20.48
C PHE A 106 -9.51 4.42 -20.69
N ILE A 107 -9.04 5.46 -19.98
CA ILE A 107 -9.57 6.82 -20.10
C ILE A 107 -9.31 7.36 -21.51
N ARG A 108 -8.10 7.18 -22.04
CA ARG A 108 -7.76 7.57 -23.41
C ARG A 108 -8.70 6.90 -24.41
N ASP A 109 -8.83 5.58 -24.34
CA ASP A 109 -9.62 4.79 -25.28
C ASP A 109 -11.11 5.14 -25.18
N TYR A 110 -11.60 5.43 -23.97
CA TYR A 110 -12.95 5.96 -23.76
C TYR A 110 -13.18 7.27 -24.51
N PHE A 111 -12.27 8.25 -24.38
CA PHE A 111 -12.39 9.54 -25.06
C PHE A 111 -12.18 9.43 -26.58
N VAL A 112 -11.25 8.59 -27.04
CA VAL A 112 -10.99 8.34 -28.47
C VAL A 112 -12.20 7.67 -29.13
N THR A 113 -12.75 6.61 -28.53
CA THR A 113 -13.88 5.85 -29.08
C THR A 113 -15.17 6.67 -29.08
N ARG A 114 -15.33 7.57 -28.09
CA ARG A 114 -16.49 8.48 -27.99
C ARG A 114 -16.41 9.69 -28.93
N ASN A 115 -15.20 10.18 -29.21
CA ASN A 115 -14.92 11.26 -30.17
C ASN A 115 -15.77 12.54 -29.99
N SER A 116 -15.97 12.98 -28.74
CA SER A 116 -16.65 14.23 -28.37
C SER A 116 -15.99 14.85 -27.13
N SER A 117 -15.77 16.16 -27.10
CA SER A 117 -15.26 16.86 -25.90
C SER A 117 -16.29 16.85 -24.77
N GLN A 118 -15.87 16.61 -23.54
CA GLN A 118 -16.72 16.65 -22.36
C GLN A 118 -16.14 17.61 -21.31
N ASP A 119 -17.04 18.27 -20.57
CA ASP A 119 -16.66 19.24 -19.55
C ASP A 119 -15.95 18.54 -18.38
N LEU A 120 -14.86 19.14 -17.89
CA LEU A 120 -13.89 18.51 -16.97
C LEU A 120 -14.50 18.10 -15.61
N TYR A 121 -15.72 18.58 -15.31
CA TYR A 121 -16.38 18.50 -14.02
C TYR A 121 -17.08 17.17 -13.72
N GLU A 122 -17.20 16.24 -14.67
CA GLU A 122 -17.83 14.92 -14.40
C GLU A 122 -16.96 13.96 -13.57
N PHE A 123 -15.68 14.27 -13.36
CA PHE A 123 -14.72 13.41 -12.64
C PHE A 123 -14.38 13.87 -11.20
N ILE A 124 -15.04 14.92 -10.67
CA ILE A 124 -14.80 15.47 -9.32
C ILE A 124 -15.74 14.88 -8.25
#